data_AF-A0A954SPN0-F1
#
_entry.id   AF-A0A954SPN0-F1
#
_cell.length_a   1.000
_cell.length_b   1.000
_cell.length_c   1.000
_cell.angle_alpha   90.00
_cell.angle_beta   90.00
_cell.angle_gamma   90.00
#
_symmetry.space_group_name_H-M   'P 1'
#
loop_
_entity.id
_entity.type
_entity.pdbx_description
1 polymer ?
#
loop_
_entity_poly.entity_id
_entity_poly.type
_entity_poly.pdbx_seq_one_letter_code
_entity_poly.pdbx_strand_id
1 'polypeptide(L)'
;MKQDFTDITLVVDRSGSMESIKSDAEGGINTFISEQAREPGEVLLTLVQFDTEYDFIHKGVPIQKVPRYKLVPRGSTALLDAVGR
;
A
#
# COMPACT_ATOMS: atom_id res chain seq x y z
N MET A 1 4.55 18.04 16.63
CA MET A 1 4.69 17.36 15.31
C MET A 1 6.06 17.70 14.76
N LYS A 2 6.80 16.73 14.21
CA LYS A 2 7.99 17.06 13.41
C LYS A 2 7.54 17.95 12.25
N GLN A 3 8.28 19.04 11.98
CA GLN A 3 8.09 19.79 10.74
C GLN A 3 8.55 18.91 9.58
N ASP A 4 7.82 18.92 8.47
CA ASP A 4 8.12 18.18 7.24
C ASP A 4 8.19 16.64 7.39
N PHE A 5 7.32 16.08 8.22
CA PHE A 5 7.14 14.63 8.38
C PHE A 5 5.76 14.18 7.92
N THR A 6 5.73 13.17 7.04
CA THR A 6 4.50 12.56 6.52
C THR A 6 4.52 11.05 6.80
N ASP A 7 3.43 10.54 7.35
CA ASP A 7 3.21 9.10 7.47
C ASP A 7 2.06 8.70 6.54
N ILE A 8 2.35 7.78 5.62
CA ILE A 8 1.42 7.29 4.61
C ILE A 8 1.09 5.85 4.92
N THR A 9 -0.19 5.55 5.13
CA THR A 9 -0.70 4.17 5.21
C THR A 9 -1.52 3.85 3.97
N LEU A 10 -0.98 2.96 3.12
CA LEU A 10 -1.67 2.39 1.96
C LEU A 10 -2.38 1.10 2.36
N VAL A 11 -3.68 1.04 2.12
CA VAL A 11 -4.52 -0.14 2.32
C VAL A 11 -4.93 -0.65 0.94
N VAL A 12 -4.47 -1.84 0.57
CA VAL A 12 -4.62 -2.39 -0.78
C VAL A 12 -5.51 -3.62 -0.76
N ASP A 13 -6.61 -3.60 -1.52
CA ASP A 13 -7.41 -4.80 -1.78
C ASP A 13 -6.59 -5.75 -2.68
N ARG A 14 -6.48 -7.01 -2.27
CA ARG A 14 -5.85 -8.08 -3.05
C ARG A 14 -6.78 -9.26 -3.28
N SER A 15 -8.08 -9.05 -3.18
CA SER A 15 -9.10 -10.06 -3.47
C SER A 15 -9.12 -10.47 -4.94
N GLY A 16 -9.74 -11.61 -5.25
CA GLY A 16 -9.77 -12.15 -6.62
C GLY A 16 -10.39 -11.21 -7.67
N SER A 17 -11.24 -10.25 -7.29
CA SER A 17 -11.81 -9.25 -8.21
C SER A 17 -10.74 -8.32 -8.79
N MET A 18 -9.66 -8.11 -8.04
CA MET A 18 -8.54 -7.26 -8.44
C MET A 18 -7.76 -7.81 -9.63
N GLU A 19 -7.92 -9.08 -10.00
CA GLU A 19 -7.26 -9.67 -11.18
C GLU A 19 -7.58 -8.87 -12.45
N SER A 20 -8.82 -8.38 -12.57
CA SER A 20 -9.27 -7.59 -13.72
C SER A 20 -8.56 -6.24 -13.88
N ILE A 21 -8.09 -5.65 -12.77
CA ILE A 21 -7.45 -4.32 -12.73
C ILE A 21 -6.02 -4.38 -12.19
N LYS A 22 -5.43 -5.58 -12.13
CA LYS A 22 -4.17 -5.82 -11.43
C LYS A 22 -3.05 -4.91 -11.92
N SER A 23 -2.85 -4.86 -13.24
CA SER A 23 -1.78 -4.07 -13.86
C SER A 23 -1.94 -2.57 -13.58
N ASP A 24 -3.18 -2.08 -13.63
CA ASP A 24 -3.49 -0.67 -13.39
C ASP A 24 -3.30 -0.31 -11.91
N ALA A 25 -3.76 -1.18 -11.00
CA ALA A 25 -3.57 -1.01 -9.56
C ALA A 25 -2.07 -1.05 -9.18
N GLU A 26 -1.31 -2.02 -9.67
CA GLU A 26 0.15 -2.08 -9.49
C GLU A 26 0.85 -0.83 -10.04
N GLY A 27 0.44 -0.38 -11.23
CA GLY A 27 0.97 0.81 -11.88
C GLY A 27 0.71 2.08 -11.06
N GLY A 28 -0.54 2.27 -10.62
CA GLY A 28 -0.96 3.41 -9.80
C GLY A 28 -0.24 3.46 -8.45
N ILE A 29 -0.19 2.35 -7.73
CA ILE A 29 0.49 2.26 -6.42
C ILE A 29 1.98 2.59 -6.55
N ASN A 30 2.66 2.00 -7.54
CA ASN A 30 4.10 2.23 -7.73
C ASN A 30 4.40 3.66 -8.19
N THR A 31 3.52 4.25 -9.00
CA THR A 31 3.65 5.65 -9.43
C THR A 31 3.49 6.58 -8.23
N PHE A 32 2.45 6.37 -7.42
CA PHE A 32 2.22 7.12 -6.19
C PHE A 32 3.42 7.04 -5.23
N ILE A 33 3.95 5.84 -4.96
CA ILE A 33 5.14 5.67 -4.11
C ILE A 33 6.34 6.46 -4.69
N SER A 34 6.55 6.40 -6.00
CA SER A 34 7.65 7.13 -6.65
C SER A 34 7.47 8.64 -6.61
N GLU A 35 6.25 9.15 -6.68
CA GLU A 35 5.95 10.58 -6.60
C GLU A 35 6.19 11.08 -5.17
N GLN A 36 5.63 10.38 -4.18
CA GLN A 36 5.84 10.71 -2.77
C GLN A 36 7.30 10.59 -2.33
N ALA A 37 8.08 9.70 -2.94
CA ALA A 37 9.51 9.59 -2.67
C ALA A 37 10.35 10.77 -3.20
N ARG A 38 9.81 11.58 -4.12
CA ARG A 38 10.47 12.78 -4.68
C ARG A 38 10.15 14.05 -3.90
N GLU A 39 9.09 14.04 -3.10
CA GLU A 39 8.71 15.18 -2.28
C GLU A 39 9.76 15.45 -1.18
N PRO A 40 10.02 16.72 -0.85
CA PRO A 40 10.90 17.06 0.25
C PRO A 40 10.28 16.67 1.59
N GLY A 41 11.10 16.21 2.53
CA GLY A 41 10.68 15.82 3.87
C GLY A 41 10.92 14.35 4.20
N GLU A 42 10.63 13.97 5.44
CA GLU A 42 10.71 12.59 5.91
C GLU A 42 9.36 11.92 5.69
N VAL A 43 9.33 10.88 4.84
CA VAL A 43 8.11 10.13 4.53
C VAL A 43 8.27 8.67 4.96
N LEU A 44 7.38 8.21 5.84
CA LEU A 44 7.23 6.80 6.17
C LEU A 44 6.05 6.21 5.41
N LEU A 45 6.23 4.98 4.93
CA LEU A 45 5.21 4.20 4.28
C LEU A 45 4.92 2.93 5.09
N THR A 46 3.64 2.75 5.40
CA THR A 46 3.06 1.48 5.81
C THR A 46 2.18 0.98 4.67
N LEU A 47 2.43 -0.23 4.18
CA LEU A 47 1.61 -0.86 3.15
C LEU A 47 1.00 -2.12 3.76
N VAL A 48 -0.32 -2.11 3.88
CA VAL A 48 -1.13 -3.26 4.28
C VAL A 48 -1.98 -3.68 3.09
N GLN A 49 -2.08 -4.98 2.87
CA GLN A 49 -2.97 -5.55 1.87
C GLN A 49 -3.98 -6.45 2.56
N PHE A 50 -5.18 -6.57 2.01
CA PHE A 50 -6.23 -7.40 2.58
C PHE A 50 -6.98 -8.21 1.52
N ASP A 51 -7.34 -9.44 1.88
CA ASP A 51 -8.35 -10.27 1.20
C ASP A 51 -9.35 -10.77 2.24
N THR A 52 -9.24 -12.03 2.67
CA THR A 52 -9.91 -12.60 3.86
C THR A 52 -9.11 -12.32 5.14
N GLU A 53 -7.81 -12.08 5.00
CA GLU A 53 -6.90 -11.70 6.09
C GLU A 53 -6.14 -10.42 5.70
N TYR A 54 -5.54 -9.74 6.67
CA TYR A 54 -4.69 -8.57 6.41
C TYR A 54 -3.21 -8.91 6.62
N ASP A 55 -2.38 -8.45 5.69
CA ASP A 55 -0.94 -8.65 5.70
C ASP A 55 -0.22 -7.30 5.60
N PHE A 56 0.73 -7.07 6.50
CA PHE A 56 1.63 -5.94 6.39
C PHE A 56 2.82 -6.29 5.49
N ILE A 57 2.92 -5.60 4.36
CA ILE A 57 4.04 -5.73 3.42
C ILE A 57 5.19 -4.81 3.83
N HIS A 58 4.84 -3.59 4.26
CA HIS A 58 5.79 -2.62 4.81
C HIS A 58 5.20 -1.99 6.07
N LYS A 59 6.03 -1.77 7.10
CA LYS A 59 5.64 -1.12 8.36
C LYS A 59 6.59 0.03 8.66
N GLY A 60 6.12 1.27 8.51
CA GLY A 60 6.89 2.48 8.83
C GLY A 60 8.26 2.54 8.15
N VAL A 61 8.34 2.12 6.89
CA VAL A 61 9.59 2.08 6.14
C VAL A 61 9.80 3.44 5.46
N PRO A 62 11.01 4.03 5.48
CA PRO A 62 11.30 5.23 4.69
C PRO A 62 10.94 5.00 3.22
N ILE A 63 10.14 5.88 2.63
CA ILE A 63 9.54 5.64 1.31
C ILE A 63 10.59 5.40 0.21
N GLN A 64 11.79 5.97 0.35
CA GLN A 64 12.91 5.78 -0.58
C GLN A 64 13.50 4.36 -0.57
N LYS A 65 13.22 3.58 0.48
CA LYS A 65 13.67 2.19 0.65
C LYS A 65 12.56 1.17 0.34
N VAL A 66 11.37 1.63 -0.03
CA VAL A 66 10.24 0.75 -0.35
C VAL A 66 10.48 0.10 -1.72
N PRO A 67 10.53 -1.24 -1.80
CA PRO A 67 10.62 -1.93 -3.07
C PRO A 67 9.33 -1.78 -3.88
N ARG A 68 9.43 -2.03 -5.19
CA ARG A 68 8.27 -2.01 -6.09
C ARG A 68 7.19 -2.99 -5.61
N TYR A 69 5.97 -2.50 -5.44
CA TYR A 69 4.81 -3.31 -5.06
C TYR A 69 4.39 -4.25 -6.19
N LYS A 70 4.02 -5.47 -5.83
CA LYS A 70 3.43 -6.49 -6.70
C LYS A 70 2.14 -6.99 -6.07
N LEU A 71 1.03 -6.83 -6.79
CA LEU A 71 -0.28 -7.30 -6.42
C LEU A 71 -0.42 -8.77 -6.86
N VAL A 72 -0.73 -9.63 -5.90
CA VAL A 72 -1.04 -11.03 -6.17
C VAL A 72 -2.46 -11.29 -5.69
N PRO A 73 -3.47 -11.17 -6.58
CA PRO A 73 -4.86 -11.39 -6.23
C PRO A 73 -5.09 -12.82 -5.71
N ARG A 74 -5.77 -12.94 -4.56
CA ARG A 74 -6.12 -14.20 -3.90
C ARG A 74 -7.42 -14.03 -3.10
N GLY A 75 -8.14 -15.12 -2.84
CA GLY A 75 -9.31 -15.11 -1.94
C GLY A 75 -10.52 -14.31 -2.43
N SER A 76 -11.54 -14.21 -1.58
CA SER A 76 -12.74 -13.36 -1.74
C SER A 76 -12.60 -12.07 -0.93
N THR A 77 -13.20 -10.95 -1.39
CA THR A 77 -13.05 -9.62 -0.77
C THR A 77 -13.61 -9.53 0.66
N ALA A 78 -12.77 -9.34 1.69
CA ALA A 78 -13.19 -9.00 3.07
C ALA A 78 -12.77 -7.56 3.45
N LEU A 79 -13.29 -6.58 2.71
CA LEU A 79 -13.07 -5.14 2.97
C LEU A 79 -13.56 -4.69 4.36
N LEU A 80 -14.47 -5.44 4.97
CA LEU A 80 -15.00 -5.17 6.32
C LEU A 80 -14.02 -5.50 7.47
N ASP A 81 -13.04 -6.40 7.26
CA ASP A 81 -12.13 -6.82 8.34
C ASP A 81 -10.89 -5.91 8.48
N ALA A 82 -10.53 -5.17 7.43
CA ALA A 82 -9.36 -4.29 7.43
C ALA A 82 -9.57 -2.95 8.18
N VAL A 83 -10.82 -2.54 8.42
CA VAL A 83 -11.18 -1.27 9.09
C VAL A 83 -11.56 -1.49 10.56
N GLY A 84 -11.69 -2.74 11.00
CA GLY A 84 -12.23 -3.11 12.32
C GLY A 84 -11.27 -3.88 13.22
N ARG A 85 -10.08 -3.35 13.50
CA ARG A 85 -9.27 -3.73 14.68
C ARG A 85 -8.30 -2.63 15.11
#